data_AF-A0A3B9X0Z5-F1
#
_entry.id   AF-A0A3B9X0Z5-F1
#
_cell.length_a   1.000
_cell.length_b   1.000
_cell.length_c   1.000
_cell.angle_alpha   90.00
_cell.angle_beta   90.00
_cell.angle_gamma   90.00
#
_symmetry.space_group_name_H-M   'P 1'
#
loop_
_entity.id
_entity.type
_entity.pdbx_description
1 polymer ?
#
loop_
_entity_poly.entity_id
_entity_poly.type
_entity_poly.pdbx_seq_one_letter_code
_entity_poly.pdbx_strand_id
1 'polypeptide(L)'
;LRIVAKEVVPVITRCAIPVLVRGDELITETGCYGDLIHQCQQLEQAGIVLAAGIMIGNPFTDVPELCSQVLVVTNGENEATTGMVLQLAQDFWALRHRMQSKLIDLETAIKEAGLIDAPVVFTDAADATSSGASGDSNVILHKLIEKNYSGRVLAQIVDPVAAAASHAAGVGAEIGIRLGGGIDPDRFVPLQVKARVRLLSDGTARLETMK
;
A
#
# COMPACT_ATOMS: atom_id res chain seq x y z
N LEU A 1 32.32 9.37 -8.34
CA LEU A 1 31.08 8.99 -9.08
C LEU A 1 31.43 8.92 -10.57
N ARG A 2 31.22 7.77 -11.23
CA ARG A 2 31.64 7.52 -12.63
C ARG A 2 31.08 8.54 -13.63
N ILE A 3 29.82 8.95 -13.45
CA ILE A 3 29.16 9.99 -14.26
C ILE A 3 29.89 11.33 -14.14
N VAL A 4 30.22 11.77 -12.92
CA VAL A 4 30.93 13.04 -12.66
C VAL A 4 32.34 13.01 -13.26
N ALA A 5 32.99 11.84 -13.21
CA ALA A 5 34.30 11.61 -13.83
C ALA A 5 34.24 11.49 -15.37
N LYS A 6 33.04 11.54 -15.99
CA LYS A 6 32.81 11.33 -17.42
C LYS A 6 33.31 9.98 -17.94
N GLU A 7 33.37 8.98 -17.06
CA GLU A 7 33.73 7.59 -17.41
C GLU A 7 32.56 6.84 -18.09
N VAL A 8 31.34 7.38 -17.96
CA VAL A 8 30.13 6.88 -18.60
C VAL A 8 29.30 8.03 -19.16
N VAL A 9 28.57 7.77 -20.24
CA VAL A 9 27.59 8.66 -20.87
C VAL A 9 26.21 7.98 -20.75
N PRO A 10 25.45 8.18 -19.66
CA PRO A 10 24.20 7.46 -19.45
C PRO A 10 23.15 7.81 -20.52
N VAL A 11 22.59 6.80 -21.16
CA VAL A 11 21.42 6.93 -22.04
C VAL A 11 20.27 6.13 -21.43
N ILE A 12 19.10 6.75 -21.29
CA ILE A 12 17.91 6.14 -20.69
C ILE A 12 16.92 5.80 -21.79
N THR A 13 16.55 4.52 -21.87
CA THR A 13 15.45 4.04 -22.72
C THR A 13 14.28 3.64 -21.84
N ARG A 14 13.09 4.12 -22.18
CA ARG A 14 11.85 3.93 -21.41
C ARG A 14 10.78 3.28 -22.27
N CYS A 15 10.04 2.33 -21.70
CA CYS A 15 8.77 1.85 -22.25
C CYS A 15 7.67 1.98 -21.19
N ALA A 16 6.61 2.71 -21.55
CA ALA A 16 5.40 2.79 -20.75
C ALA A 16 4.52 1.56 -20.99
N ILE A 17 3.99 1.00 -19.91
CA ILE A 17 3.10 -0.14 -19.90
C ILE A 17 1.75 0.34 -19.35
N PRO A 18 0.68 0.34 -20.17
CA PRO A 18 -0.61 0.93 -19.79
C PRO A 18 -1.39 0.01 -18.85
N VAL A 19 -0.84 -0.24 -17.66
CA VAL A 19 -1.42 -1.12 -16.65
C VAL A 19 -1.08 -0.66 -15.24
N LEU A 20 -2.05 -0.86 -14.36
CA LEU A 20 -1.91 -0.74 -12.92
C LEU A 20 -2.09 -2.13 -12.32
N VAL A 21 -1.21 -2.46 -11.39
CA VAL A 21 -1.14 -3.79 -10.78
C VAL A 21 -1.14 -3.64 -9.27
N ARG A 22 -1.73 -4.61 -8.55
CA ARG A 22 -1.75 -4.67 -7.08
C ARG A 22 -1.84 -6.13 -6.61
N GLY A 23 -1.47 -6.41 -5.37
CA GLY A 23 -1.64 -7.72 -4.74
C GLY A 23 -0.34 -8.46 -4.48
N ASP A 24 -0.47 -9.69 -4.01
CA ASP A 24 0.63 -10.44 -3.37
C ASP A 24 1.74 -10.84 -4.35
N GLU A 25 1.44 -10.94 -5.64
CA GLU A 25 2.43 -11.21 -6.69
C GLU A 25 3.40 -10.03 -6.91
N LEU A 26 3.17 -8.89 -6.24
CA LEU A 26 4.10 -7.76 -6.19
C LEU A 26 5.12 -7.84 -5.06
N ILE A 27 4.99 -8.80 -4.13
CA ILE A 27 5.99 -9.02 -3.08
C ILE A 27 7.31 -9.42 -3.77
N THR A 28 8.35 -8.62 -3.62
CA THR A 28 9.60 -8.81 -4.38
C THR A 28 10.35 -10.09 -3.99
N GLU A 29 10.08 -10.65 -2.81
CA GLU A 29 10.70 -11.90 -2.36
C GLU A 29 10.04 -13.15 -2.98
N THR A 30 8.72 -13.14 -3.20
CA THR A 30 7.94 -14.35 -3.50
C THR A 30 7.06 -14.25 -4.74
N GLY A 31 6.78 -13.05 -5.22
CA GLY A 31 5.86 -12.77 -6.32
C GLY A 31 6.56 -12.65 -7.67
N CYS A 32 5.78 -12.80 -8.75
CA CYS A 32 6.31 -12.72 -10.12
C CYS A 32 6.94 -11.36 -10.48
N TYR A 33 6.56 -10.28 -9.79
CA TYR A 33 7.25 -8.99 -9.93
C TYR A 33 8.70 -9.08 -9.45
N GLY A 34 8.96 -9.83 -8.38
CA GLY A 34 10.31 -10.10 -7.88
C GLY A 34 11.19 -10.77 -8.92
N ASP A 35 10.66 -11.76 -9.65
CA ASP A 35 11.38 -12.43 -10.74
C ASP A 35 11.83 -11.45 -11.83
N LEU A 36 10.98 -10.48 -12.19
CA LEU A 36 11.30 -9.44 -13.17
C LEU A 36 12.36 -8.45 -12.65
N ILE A 37 12.33 -8.14 -11.35
CA ILE A 37 13.40 -7.35 -10.71
C ILE A 37 14.71 -8.11 -10.73
N HIS A 38 14.71 -9.41 -10.43
CA HIS A 38 15.91 -10.25 -10.54
C HIS A 38 16.45 -10.30 -11.96
N GLN A 39 15.58 -10.36 -12.98
CA GLN A 39 16.00 -10.27 -14.39
C GLN A 39 16.72 -8.94 -14.68
N CYS A 40 16.20 -7.81 -14.18
CA CYS A 40 16.86 -6.51 -14.31
C CYS A 40 18.24 -6.50 -13.62
N GLN A 41 18.33 -7.04 -12.39
CA GLN A 41 19.58 -7.12 -11.65
C GLN A 41 20.63 -8.02 -12.33
N GLN A 42 20.21 -9.10 -13.00
CA GLN A 42 21.12 -9.95 -13.77
C GLN A 42 21.75 -9.19 -14.94
N LEU A 43 20.99 -8.32 -15.62
CA LEU A 43 21.51 -7.47 -16.71
C LEU A 43 22.56 -6.48 -16.18
N GLU A 44 22.33 -5.91 -14.99
CA GLU A 44 23.29 -5.03 -14.31
C GLU A 44 24.58 -5.78 -13.92
N GLN A 45 24.43 -6.95 -13.28
CA GLN A 45 25.57 -7.78 -12.84
C GLN A 45 26.41 -8.29 -14.01
N ALA A 46 25.77 -8.59 -15.14
CA ALA A 46 26.45 -8.97 -16.37
C ALA A 46 27.15 -7.80 -17.08
N GLY A 47 27.00 -6.56 -16.60
CA GLY A 47 27.58 -5.36 -17.20
C GLY A 47 26.96 -4.98 -18.54
N ILE A 48 25.81 -5.56 -18.89
CA ILE A 48 25.10 -5.29 -20.15
C ILE A 48 24.49 -3.87 -20.09
N VAL A 49 24.02 -3.46 -18.91
CA VAL A 49 23.40 -2.16 -18.63
C VAL A 49 24.04 -1.54 -17.39
N LEU A 50 23.95 -0.22 -17.25
CA LEU A 50 24.35 0.50 -16.04
C LEU A 50 23.30 0.36 -14.92
N ALA A 51 22.02 0.32 -15.29
CA ALA A 51 20.89 0.11 -14.40
C ALA A 51 19.68 -0.38 -15.21
N ALA A 52 18.81 -1.19 -14.61
CA ALA A 52 17.52 -1.56 -15.17
C ALA A 52 16.48 -1.68 -14.06
N GLY A 53 15.23 -1.33 -14.36
CA GLY A 53 14.16 -1.47 -13.39
C GLY A 53 12.78 -1.39 -14.01
N ILE A 54 11.83 -2.01 -13.32
CA ILE A 54 10.42 -1.90 -13.62
C ILE A 54 9.76 -1.13 -12.48
N MET A 55 9.15 0.00 -12.78
CA MET A 55 8.42 0.81 -11.81
C MET A 55 6.93 0.60 -12.00
N ILE A 56 6.22 0.26 -10.92
CA ILE A 56 4.76 0.16 -10.90
C ILE A 56 4.15 1.51 -10.49
N GLY A 57 3.12 1.95 -11.20
CA GLY A 57 2.43 3.21 -10.88
C GLY A 57 1.55 3.09 -9.63
N ASN A 58 1.50 4.15 -8.82
CA ASN A 58 0.53 4.24 -7.72
C ASN A 58 -0.89 4.42 -8.30
N PRO A 59 -1.80 3.44 -8.17
CA PRO A 59 -3.10 3.48 -8.86
C PRO A 59 -4.04 4.59 -8.37
N PHE A 60 -3.70 5.28 -7.28
CA PHE A 60 -4.49 6.36 -6.69
C PHE A 60 -4.05 7.77 -7.11
N THR A 61 -3.10 7.87 -8.05
CA THR A 61 -2.57 9.16 -8.49
C THR A 61 -3.20 9.57 -9.83
N ASP A 62 -4.05 10.60 -9.82
CA ASP A 62 -4.68 11.13 -11.04
C ASP A 62 -3.72 12.07 -11.79
N VAL A 63 -2.84 11.48 -12.60
CA VAL A 63 -1.88 12.20 -13.45
C VAL A 63 -1.84 11.62 -14.86
N PRO A 64 -1.57 12.43 -15.90
CA PRO A 64 -1.49 11.96 -17.29
C PRO A 64 -0.48 10.82 -17.51
N GLU A 65 0.59 10.79 -16.72
CA GLU A 65 1.69 9.82 -16.84
C GLU A 65 1.43 8.49 -16.10
N LEU A 66 0.26 8.30 -15.50
CA LEU A 66 -0.07 7.12 -14.69
C LEU A 66 0.07 5.82 -15.51
N CYS A 67 1.11 5.05 -15.20
CA CYS A 67 1.41 3.77 -15.83
C CYS A 67 2.39 2.95 -14.98
N SER A 68 2.58 1.68 -15.36
CA SER A 68 3.82 0.97 -15.03
C SER A 68 4.84 1.22 -16.15
N GLN A 69 6.13 1.08 -15.88
CA GLN A 69 7.16 1.38 -16.88
C GLN A 69 8.43 0.58 -16.67
N VAL A 70 9.11 0.27 -17.78
CA VAL A 70 10.46 -0.27 -17.80
C VAL A 70 11.43 0.86 -18.12
N LEU A 71 12.53 0.91 -17.38
CA LEU A 71 13.64 1.83 -17.58
C LEU A 71 14.93 1.01 -17.68
N VAL A 72 15.71 1.26 -18.72
CA VAL A 72 17.06 0.70 -18.87
C VAL A 72 18.02 1.85 -19.15
N VAL A 73 19.15 1.84 -18.44
CA VAL A 73 20.21 2.83 -18.55
C VAL A 73 21.46 2.16 -19.10
N THR A 74 21.98 2.63 -20.23
CA THR A 74 23.23 2.13 -20.83
C THR A 74 24.33 3.17 -20.83
N ASN A 75 25.57 2.75 -21.10
CA ASN A 75 26.68 3.65 -21.36
C ASN A 75 26.76 3.94 -22.86
N GLY A 76 26.24 5.09 -23.30
CA GLY A 76 26.08 5.45 -24.69
C GLY A 76 24.83 4.85 -25.34
N GLU A 77 24.61 5.22 -26.60
CA GLU A 77 23.54 4.65 -27.42
C GLU A 77 23.84 3.18 -27.71
N ASN A 78 22.79 2.36 -27.66
CA ASN A 78 22.88 0.94 -27.94
C ASN A 78 21.59 0.50 -28.63
N GLU A 79 21.71 0.07 -29.89
CA GLU A 79 20.57 -0.36 -30.71
C GLU A 79 19.82 -1.56 -30.12
N ALA A 80 20.50 -2.42 -29.35
CA ALA A 80 19.87 -3.56 -28.68
C ALA A 80 19.02 -3.16 -27.47
N THR A 81 19.20 -1.95 -26.91
CA THR A 81 18.46 -1.51 -25.71
C THR A 81 16.96 -1.40 -25.97
N THR A 82 16.54 -0.99 -27.17
CA THR A 82 15.10 -0.93 -27.51
C THR A 82 14.46 -2.31 -27.45
N GLY A 83 15.12 -3.34 -28.00
CA GLY A 83 14.63 -4.72 -27.94
C GLY A 83 14.55 -5.25 -26.51
N MET A 84 15.55 -4.96 -25.69
CA MET A 84 15.59 -5.36 -24.28
C MET A 84 14.47 -4.72 -23.46
N VAL A 85 14.25 -3.42 -23.61
CA VAL A 85 13.19 -2.69 -22.91
C VAL A 85 11.81 -3.21 -23.32
N LEU A 86 11.61 -3.49 -24.61
CA LEU A 86 10.35 -4.07 -25.10
C LEU A 86 10.13 -5.49 -24.58
N GLN A 87 11.17 -6.32 -24.51
CA GLN A 87 11.05 -7.68 -23.96
C GLN A 87 10.65 -7.65 -22.49
N LEU A 88 11.34 -6.86 -21.66
CA LEU A 88 10.99 -6.69 -20.25
C LEU A 88 9.56 -6.18 -20.07
N ALA A 89 9.12 -5.26 -20.93
CA ALA A 89 7.75 -4.74 -20.90
C ALA A 89 6.71 -5.82 -21.29
N GLN A 90 7.03 -6.67 -22.26
CA GLN A 90 6.18 -7.79 -22.67
C GLN A 90 6.10 -8.87 -21.58
N ASP A 91 7.22 -9.20 -20.94
CA ASP A 91 7.28 -10.16 -19.83
C ASP A 91 6.40 -9.68 -18.66
N PHE A 92 6.52 -8.40 -18.29
CA PHE A 92 5.65 -7.78 -17.28
C PHE A 92 4.17 -7.79 -17.71
N TRP A 93 3.88 -7.40 -18.95
CA TRP A 93 2.51 -7.36 -19.47
C TRP A 93 1.83 -8.73 -19.46
N ALA A 94 2.57 -9.79 -19.78
CA ALA A 94 2.06 -11.17 -19.78
C ALA A 94 1.60 -11.59 -18.37
N LEU A 95 2.25 -11.10 -17.32
CA LEU A 95 1.97 -11.43 -15.93
C LEU A 95 0.86 -10.56 -15.27
N ARG A 96 0.38 -9.51 -15.94
CA ARG A 96 -0.55 -8.51 -15.36
C ARG A 96 -1.80 -9.09 -14.68
N HIS A 97 -2.33 -10.21 -15.19
CA HIS A 97 -3.53 -10.83 -14.63
C HIS A 97 -3.26 -11.60 -13.33
N ARG A 98 -2.00 -12.00 -13.08
CA ARG A 98 -1.57 -12.56 -11.80
C ARG A 98 -1.45 -11.46 -10.75
N MET A 99 -1.02 -10.27 -11.15
CA MET A 99 -0.80 -9.11 -10.27
C MET A 99 -2.11 -8.37 -9.96
N GLN A 100 -3.10 -9.11 -9.45
CA GLN A 100 -4.37 -8.58 -8.94
C GLN A 100 -4.52 -8.90 -7.44
N SER A 101 -5.09 -7.95 -6.69
CA SER A 101 -5.38 -8.14 -5.27
C SER A 101 -6.52 -9.14 -5.09
N LYS A 102 -6.28 -10.15 -4.25
CA LYS A 102 -7.31 -11.09 -3.80
C LYS A 102 -7.90 -10.56 -2.50
N LEU A 103 -9.08 -9.95 -2.59
CA LEU A 103 -9.78 -9.41 -1.43
C LEU A 103 -10.85 -10.41 -0.96
N ILE A 104 -11.08 -10.44 0.34
CA ILE A 104 -12.19 -11.14 0.97
C ILE A 104 -13.29 -10.13 1.30
N ASP A 105 -14.54 -10.51 1.14
CA ASP A 105 -15.64 -9.65 1.56
C ASP A 105 -15.69 -9.54 3.09
N LEU A 106 -16.08 -8.36 3.58
CA LEU A 106 -16.02 -8.07 5.01
C LEU A 106 -16.95 -8.96 5.84
N GLU A 107 -18.08 -9.41 5.29
CA GLU A 107 -19.03 -10.26 6.00
C GLU A 107 -18.46 -11.67 6.23
N THR A 108 -17.89 -12.27 5.19
CA THR A 108 -17.17 -13.54 5.28
C THR A 108 -15.96 -13.41 6.18
N ALA A 109 -15.16 -12.35 6.06
CA ALA A 109 -14.00 -12.13 6.91
C ALA A 109 -14.35 -12.07 8.40
N ILE A 110 -15.43 -11.37 8.76
CA ILE A 110 -15.92 -11.30 10.16
C ILE A 110 -16.43 -12.65 10.64
N LYS A 111 -17.14 -13.40 9.78
CA LYS A 111 -17.61 -14.75 10.10
C LYS A 111 -16.44 -15.69 10.37
N GLU A 112 -15.43 -15.70 9.51
CA GLU A 112 -14.22 -16.52 9.68
C GLU A 112 -13.45 -16.12 10.93
N ALA A 113 -13.31 -14.81 11.20
CA ALA A 113 -12.67 -14.32 12.42
C ALA A 113 -13.37 -14.76 13.70
N GLY A 114 -14.68 -15.06 13.67
CA GLY A 114 -15.43 -15.61 14.80
C GLY A 114 -15.17 -17.09 15.07
N LEU A 115 -14.55 -17.81 14.14
CA LEU A 115 -14.23 -19.25 14.23
C LEU A 115 -12.77 -19.52 14.60
N ILE A 116 -11.92 -18.49 14.53
CA ILE A 116 -10.47 -18.60 14.75
C ILE A 116 -10.17 -18.31 16.22
N ASP A 117 -9.58 -19.29 16.93
CA ASP A 117 -9.11 -19.14 18.32
C ASP A 117 -7.66 -18.60 18.37
N ALA A 118 -7.43 -17.48 17.69
CA ALA A 118 -6.15 -16.79 17.62
C ALA A 118 -6.37 -15.32 17.23
N PRO A 119 -5.38 -14.42 17.44
CA PRO A 119 -5.47 -13.06 16.94
C PRO A 119 -5.68 -13.03 15.41
N VAL A 120 -6.67 -12.26 14.97
CA VAL A 120 -6.96 -12.02 13.56
C VAL A 120 -6.66 -10.55 13.25
N VAL A 121 -5.94 -10.31 12.15
CA VAL A 121 -5.64 -8.97 11.66
C VAL A 121 -6.46 -8.71 10.40
N PHE A 122 -7.22 -7.62 10.43
CA PHE A 122 -7.92 -7.11 9.25
C PHE A 122 -7.07 -6.03 8.59
N THR A 123 -6.82 -6.16 7.30
CA THR A 123 -6.16 -5.13 6.50
C THR A 123 -7.22 -4.37 5.70
N ASP A 124 -7.45 -3.10 6.05
CA ASP A 124 -8.34 -2.24 5.27
C ASP A 124 -7.64 -1.76 4.00
N ALA A 125 -7.73 -2.56 2.95
CA ALA A 125 -7.11 -2.25 1.65
C ALA A 125 -7.72 -1.02 0.95
N ALA A 126 -8.91 -0.57 1.40
CA ALA A 126 -9.60 0.59 0.85
C ALA A 126 -9.16 1.89 1.55
N ASP A 127 -8.63 1.83 2.76
CA ASP A 127 -8.20 3.01 3.54
C ASP A 127 -6.78 2.86 4.10
N ALA A 128 -5.84 2.52 3.22
CA ALA A 128 -4.42 2.40 3.57
C ALA A 128 -3.73 3.78 3.56
N THR A 129 -3.45 4.33 4.74
CA THR A 129 -2.75 5.62 4.90
C THR A 129 -1.36 5.62 4.26
N SER A 130 -0.67 4.48 4.23
CA SER A 130 0.60 4.31 3.53
C SER A 130 0.50 4.48 2.00
N SER A 131 -0.71 4.38 1.45
CA SER A 131 -1.02 4.58 0.03
C SER A 131 -1.68 5.93 -0.26
N GLY A 132 -1.77 6.82 0.75
CA GLY A 132 -2.34 8.16 0.62
C GLY A 132 -3.81 8.29 1.03
N ALA A 133 -4.41 7.27 1.64
CA ALA A 133 -5.78 7.35 2.16
C ALA A 133 -5.85 8.12 3.50
N SER A 134 -7.05 8.52 3.92
CA SER A 134 -7.29 9.36 5.10
C SER A 134 -7.09 8.63 6.43
N GLY A 135 -7.32 7.30 6.47
CA GLY A 135 -7.24 6.50 7.68
C GLY A 135 -8.45 6.64 8.63
N ASP A 136 -9.52 7.32 8.20
CA ASP A 136 -10.72 7.57 8.99
C ASP A 136 -11.84 6.55 8.75
N SER A 137 -11.58 5.49 7.98
CA SER A 137 -12.49 4.37 7.78
C SER A 137 -12.87 3.74 9.12
N ASN A 138 -14.18 3.71 9.37
CA ASN A 138 -14.78 3.01 10.49
C ASN A 138 -15.58 1.77 10.05
N VAL A 139 -15.50 1.40 8.77
CA VAL A 139 -16.40 0.41 8.13
C VAL A 139 -16.28 -0.97 8.79
N ILE A 140 -15.05 -1.41 9.07
CA ILE A 140 -14.79 -2.69 9.75
C ILE A 140 -15.38 -2.68 11.15
N LEU A 141 -15.14 -1.62 11.93
CA LEU A 141 -15.68 -1.48 13.28
C LEU A 141 -17.22 -1.45 13.27
N HIS A 142 -17.81 -0.69 12.34
CA HIS A 142 -19.25 -0.61 12.16
C HIS A 142 -19.86 -1.99 11.91
N LYS A 143 -19.26 -2.77 11.01
CA LYS A 143 -19.76 -4.11 10.65
C LYS A 143 -19.56 -5.13 11.78
N LEU A 144 -18.46 -5.05 12.53
CA LEU A 144 -18.23 -5.89 13.72
C LEU A 144 -19.30 -5.65 14.79
N ILE A 145 -19.68 -4.39 15.03
CA ILE A 145 -20.77 -4.04 15.95
C ILE A 145 -22.12 -4.55 15.42
N GLU A 146 -22.43 -4.32 14.15
CA GLU A 146 -23.67 -4.79 13.50
C GLU A 146 -23.83 -6.32 13.63
N LYS A 147 -22.74 -7.07 13.49
CA LYS A 147 -22.73 -8.54 13.60
C LYS A 147 -22.59 -9.06 15.02
N ASN A 148 -22.60 -8.19 16.04
CA ASN A 148 -22.40 -8.55 17.45
C ASN A 148 -21.15 -9.40 17.68
N TYR A 149 -20.03 -9.03 17.04
CA TYR A 149 -18.77 -9.73 17.21
C TYR A 149 -18.34 -9.72 18.70
N SER A 150 -18.08 -10.90 19.25
CA SER A 150 -17.84 -11.09 20.69
C SER A 150 -16.37 -10.94 21.09
N GLY A 151 -15.46 -10.95 20.12
CA GLY A 151 -14.02 -10.81 20.36
C GLY A 151 -13.63 -9.38 20.76
N ARG A 152 -12.42 -9.25 21.32
CA ARG A 152 -11.83 -7.93 21.60
C ARG A 152 -11.24 -7.36 20.32
N VAL A 153 -11.57 -6.11 20.02
CA VAL A 153 -11.14 -5.42 18.81
C VAL A 153 -10.22 -4.26 19.20
N LEU A 154 -9.07 -4.18 18.53
CA LEU A 154 -8.23 -2.99 18.51
C LEU A 154 -8.34 -2.39 17.10
N ALA A 155 -8.90 -1.20 16.99
CA ALA A 155 -9.06 -0.47 15.73
C ALA A 155 -8.33 0.87 15.81
N GLN A 156 -7.66 1.24 14.72
CA GLN A 156 -7.03 2.54 14.55
C GLN A 156 -7.90 3.35 13.60
N ILE A 157 -8.31 4.54 14.03
CA ILE A 157 -9.16 5.44 13.24
C ILE A 157 -8.59 6.84 13.40
N VAL A 158 -8.25 7.48 12.29
CA VAL A 158 -7.81 8.88 12.26
C VAL A 158 -9.04 9.76 12.51
N ASP A 159 -9.12 10.34 13.70
CA ASP A 159 -10.23 11.22 14.07
C ASP A 159 -9.76 12.33 15.03
N PRO A 160 -9.35 13.50 14.48
CA PRO A 160 -8.88 14.60 15.31
C PRO A 160 -9.98 15.17 16.22
N VAL A 161 -11.26 15.10 15.81
CA VAL A 161 -12.38 15.61 16.60
C VAL A 161 -12.64 14.72 17.81
N ALA A 162 -12.69 13.40 17.61
CA ALA A 162 -12.83 12.43 18.70
C ALA A 162 -11.63 12.46 19.66
N ALA A 163 -10.40 12.63 19.15
CA ALA A 163 -9.21 12.77 19.97
C ALA A 163 -9.28 14.02 20.86
N ALA A 164 -9.63 15.18 20.31
CA ALA A 164 -9.79 16.43 21.06
C ALA A 164 -10.89 16.33 22.11
N ALA A 165 -12.04 15.75 21.77
CA ALA A 165 -13.13 15.51 22.73
C ALA A 165 -12.71 14.59 23.87
N SER A 166 -11.93 13.54 23.57
CA SER A 166 -11.41 12.60 24.57
C SER A 166 -10.40 13.26 25.51
N HIS A 167 -9.51 14.12 24.97
CA HIS A 167 -8.56 14.91 25.76
C HIS A 167 -9.29 15.90 26.69
N ALA A 168 -10.31 16.59 26.19
CA ALA A 168 -11.09 17.54 26.98
C ALA A 168 -11.88 16.85 28.11
N ALA A 169 -12.39 15.64 27.88
CA ALA A 169 -13.16 14.88 28.87
C ALA A 169 -12.28 14.22 29.94
N GLY A 170 -11.06 13.82 29.60
CA GLY A 170 -10.11 13.19 30.50
C GLY A 170 -10.30 11.67 30.68
N VAL A 171 -9.26 11.01 31.20
CA VAL A 171 -9.26 9.56 31.44
C VAL A 171 -10.36 9.17 32.43
N GLY A 172 -11.12 8.13 32.11
CA GLY A 172 -12.22 7.60 32.90
C GLY A 172 -13.60 8.15 32.52
N ALA A 173 -13.67 9.27 31.79
CA ALA A 173 -14.94 9.86 31.35
C ALA A 173 -15.68 8.97 30.33
N GLU A 174 -17.01 9.00 30.39
CA GLU A 174 -17.90 8.43 29.38
C GLU A 174 -18.43 9.52 28.47
N ILE A 175 -18.22 9.38 27.17
CA ILE A 175 -18.56 10.40 26.17
C ILE A 175 -19.35 9.78 25.01
N GLY A 176 -20.30 10.55 24.47
CA GLY A 176 -20.94 10.25 23.19
C GLY A 176 -20.17 10.95 22.07
N ILE A 177 -19.69 10.19 21.08
CA ILE A 177 -18.92 10.72 19.95
C ILE A 177 -19.38 10.11 18.63
N ARG A 178 -19.00 10.77 17.54
CA ARG A 178 -19.07 10.24 16.17
C ARG A 178 -17.64 9.90 15.76
N LEU A 179 -17.39 8.62 15.50
CA LEU A 179 -16.04 8.08 15.31
C LEU A 179 -15.80 7.78 13.83
N GLY A 180 -14.73 8.33 13.27
CA GLY A 180 -14.33 8.16 11.86
C GLY A 180 -15.29 8.78 10.85
N GLY A 181 -14.96 8.70 9.56
CA GLY A 181 -15.75 9.22 8.44
C GLY A 181 -15.93 10.74 8.40
N GLY A 182 -15.07 11.47 9.11
CA GLY A 182 -15.09 12.93 9.14
C GLY A 182 -14.20 13.60 8.09
N ILE A 183 -13.25 12.85 7.51
CA ILE A 183 -12.26 13.32 6.54
C ILE A 183 -12.69 12.94 5.11
N ASP A 184 -13.16 11.70 4.91
CA ASP A 184 -13.67 11.20 3.62
C ASP A 184 -15.17 10.86 3.70
N PRO A 185 -16.05 11.88 3.81
CA PRO A 185 -17.49 11.69 4.04
C PRO A 185 -18.24 11.13 2.82
N ASP A 186 -17.65 11.17 1.63
CA ASP A 186 -18.23 10.57 0.43
C ASP A 186 -18.16 9.04 0.47
N ARG A 187 -17.19 8.50 1.21
CA ARG A 187 -16.96 7.05 1.33
C ARG A 187 -17.40 6.48 2.68
N PHE A 188 -17.34 7.27 3.74
CA PHE A 188 -17.55 6.77 5.10
C PHE A 188 -18.57 7.61 5.87
N VAL A 189 -19.39 6.92 6.68
CA VAL A 189 -20.41 7.56 7.52
C VAL A 189 -19.95 7.53 8.98
N PRO A 190 -19.89 8.66 9.69
CA PRO A 190 -19.47 8.67 11.09
C PRO A 190 -20.31 7.76 11.99
N LEU A 191 -19.63 6.91 12.77
CA LEU A 191 -20.26 5.91 13.63
C LEU A 191 -20.56 6.52 15.00
N GLN A 192 -21.84 6.59 15.38
CA GLN A 192 -22.24 7.09 16.69
C GLN A 192 -21.95 6.05 17.78
N VAL A 193 -21.13 6.40 18.77
CA VAL A 193 -20.79 5.51 19.89
C VAL A 193 -20.86 6.23 21.24
N LYS A 194 -21.11 5.45 22.29
CA LYS A 194 -20.78 5.83 23.67
C LYS A 194 -19.50 5.10 24.06
N ALA A 195 -18.45 5.86 24.38
CA ALA A 195 -17.13 5.32 24.67
C ALA A 195 -16.61 5.83 26.02
N ARG A 196 -15.72 5.05 26.63
CA ARG A 196 -14.97 5.46 27.81
C ARG A 196 -13.54 5.77 27.42
N VAL A 197 -13.03 6.94 27.82
CA VAL A 197 -11.63 7.30 27.61
C VAL A 197 -10.76 6.44 28.53
N ARG A 198 -10.02 5.48 27.97
CA ARG A 198 -9.16 4.57 28.75
C ARG A 198 -7.76 5.11 28.96
N LEU A 199 -7.22 5.78 27.94
CA LEU A 199 -5.87 6.31 27.93
C LEU A 199 -5.82 7.50 26.96
N LEU A 200 -4.95 8.46 27.26
CA LEU A 200 -4.61 9.59 26.40
C LEU A 200 -3.10 9.58 26.16
N SER A 201 -2.69 9.91 24.94
CA SER A 201 -1.30 10.03 24.51
C SER A 201 -1.15 11.29 23.65
N ASP A 202 0.08 11.79 23.54
CA ASP A 202 0.45 12.86 22.61
C ASP A 202 0.69 12.35 21.17
N GLY A 203 0.52 11.03 20.96
CA GLY A 203 0.72 10.38 19.66
C GLY A 203 2.17 9.94 19.42
N THR A 204 3.08 10.16 20.37
CA THR A 204 4.45 9.68 20.28
C THR A 204 4.53 8.23 20.69
N ALA A 205 4.97 7.37 19.76
CA ALA A 205 5.21 5.96 20.04
C ALA A 205 6.55 5.52 19.43
N ARG A 206 7.22 4.57 20.08
CA ARG A 206 8.39 3.91 19.51
C ARG A 206 7.93 2.71 18.69
N LEU A 207 8.30 2.66 17.40
CA LEU A 207 8.18 1.42 16.63
C LEU A 207 9.21 0.42 17.16
N GLU A 208 8.76 -0.69 17.71
CA GLU A 208 9.63 -1.75 18.27
C GLU A 208 10.32 -2.61 17.19
N THR A 209 9.91 -2.48 15.93
CA THR A 209 10.35 -3.34 14.81
C THR A 209 11.58 -2.85 14.04
N MET A 210 12.13 -1.69 14.37
CA MET A 210 13.41 -1.23 13.82
C MET A 210 14.52 -1.53 14.83
N LYS A 211 15.08 -2.75 14.77
CA LYS A 211 16.33 -3.10 15.47
C LYS A 211 17.54 -2.63 14.67
#